data_AF-A0A7S2YDL6-F1
#
_entry.id   AF-A0A7S2YDL6-F1
#
_cell.length_a   1.000
_cell.length_b   1.000
_cell.length_c   1.000
_cell.angle_alpha   90.00
_cell.angle_beta   90.00
_cell.angle_gamma   90.00
#
_symmetry.space_group_name_H-M   'P 1'
#
loop_
_entity.id
_entity.type
_entity.pdbx_description
1 polymer ?
#
loop_
_entity_poly.entity_id
_entity_poly.type
_entity_poly.pdbx_seq_one_letter_code
_entity_poly.pdbx_strand_id
1 'polypeptide(L)'
;VVLCGVPSSPCSSLNATQDTLTATVLWSCLNLQQGADAIGEMLECESTSRRALLNATMDVGAFHGMIIDPHATRSMGKVVHKILNSTLLRKELFADSFAVLAPIFNDEPDPWRNTFMERLRTSIVYNPVHHVDAFVGNSSDWRMGLFSAGDPLFYARIASTRERLVHRLGQRLKLAGGKSGSVS
;
A
#
# COMPACT_ATOMS: atom_id res chain seq x y z
N VAL A 1 -5.26 -6.60 1.54
CA VAL A 1 -5.75 -5.59 2.51
C VAL A 1 -6.06 -4.30 1.78
N VAL A 2 -7.16 -3.64 2.11
CA VAL A 2 -7.47 -2.28 1.65
C VAL A 2 -7.49 -1.36 2.87
N LEU A 3 -6.56 -0.40 2.92
CA LEU A 3 -6.49 0.61 3.95
C LEU A 3 -7.37 1.79 3.55
N CYS A 4 -8.50 1.95 4.23
CA CYS A 4 -9.48 2.99 3.96
C CYS A 4 -9.30 4.21 4.88
N GLY A 5 -10.04 5.27 4.59
CA GLY A 5 -10.20 6.42 5.49
C GLY A 5 -10.95 6.05 6.78
N VAL A 6 -11.59 7.04 7.40
CA VAL A 6 -12.46 6.78 8.55
C VAL A 6 -13.72 6.02 8.10
N PRO A 7 -14.39 5.24 8.97
CA PRO A 7 -15.56 4.44 8.57
C PRO A 7 -16.71 5.25 7.94
N SER A 8 -16.81 6.54 8.24
CA SER A 8 -17.82 7.45 7.67
C SER A 8 -17.44 8.00 6.29
N SER A 9 -16.21 7.76 5.82
CA SER A 9 -15.71 8.21 4.52
C SER A 9 -15.81 7.10 3.46
N PRO A 10 -16.01 7.46 2.17
CA PRO A 10 -16.02 6.46 1.11
C PRO A 10 -14.66 5.76 1.00
N CYS A 11 -14.67 4.48 0.66
CA CYS A 11 -13.47 3.72 0.31
C CYS A 11 -13.51 3.31 -1.16
N SER A 12 -12.96 4.16 -2.01
CA SER A 12 -12.97 3.99 -3.46
C SER A 12 -12.21 2.74 -3.90
N SER A 13 -11.09 2.43 -3.25
CA SER A 13 -10.28 1.24 -3.52
C SER A 13 -11.02 -0.05 -3.18
N LEU A 14 -11.84 -0.07 -2.13
CA LEU A 14 -12.64 -1.24 -1.78
C LEU A 14 -13.70 -1.49 -2.86
N ASN A 15 -14.47 -0.44 -3.21
CA ASN A 15 -15.50 -0.53 -4.25
C ASN A 15 -14.91 -0.96 -5.60
N ALA A 16 -13.70 -0.49 -5.94
CA ALA A 16 -13.03 -0.86 -7.19
C ALA A 16 -12.50 -2.31 -7.21
N THR A 17 -12.34 -2.96 -6.05
CA THR A 17 -11.71 -4.28 -5.94
C THR A 17 -12.66 -5.39 -5.49
N GLN A 18 -13.85 -5.05 -4.99
CA GLN A 18 -14.80 -6.02 -4.42
C GLN A 18 -15.17 -7.17 -5.35
N ASP A 19 -15.24 -6.93 -6.67
CA ASP A 19 -15.64 -7.94 -7.66
C ASP A 19 -14.45 -8.77 -8.20
N THR A 20 -13.22 -8.41 -7.81
CA THR A 20 -11.99 -8.99 -8.39
C THR A 20 -11.07 -9.60 -7.35
N LEU A 21 -11.10 -9.11 -6.11
CA LEU A 21 -10.17 -9.51 -5.06
C LEU A 21 -10.92 -9.72 -3.74
N THR A 22 -10.59 -10.80 -3.04
CA THR A 22 -10.97 -10.95 -1.63
C THR A 22 -10.17 -9.95 -0.80
N ALA A 23 -10.85 -8.95 -0.26
CA ALA A 23 -10.23 -7.83 0.44
C ALA A 23 -10.64 -7.77 1.91
N THR A 24 -9.66 -7.84 2.81
CA THR A 24 -9.83 -7.39 4.20
C THR A 24 -9.70 -5.88 4.26
N VAL A 25 -10.72 -5.24 4.82
CA VAL A 25 -10.76 -3.78 4.99
C VAL A 25 -10.13 -3.41 6.33
N LEU A 26 -9.24 -2.43 6.31
CA LEU A 26 -8.66 -1.83 7.50
C LEU A 26 -9.00 -0.33 7.51
N TRP A 27 -9.89 0.06 8.41
CA TRP A 27 -10.32 1.46 8.55
C TRP A 27 -9.30 2.28 9.34
N SER A 28 -9.17 3.56 8.99
CA SER A 28 -8.39 4.52 9.78
C SER A 28 -9.06 4.76 11.14
N CYS A 29 -8.25 4.78 12.20
CA CYS A 29 -8.73 5.14 13.53
C CYS A 29 -9.22 6.59 13.59
N LEU A 30 -10.35 6.80 14.27
CA LEU A 30 -10.89 8.13 14.53
C LEU A 30 -9.98 8.87 15.51
N ASN A 31 -9.86 10.20 15.35
CA ASN A 31 -9.30 11.11 16.36
C ASN A 31 -7.85 10.86 16.80
N LEU A 32 -6.92 10.55 15.88
CA LEU A 32 -5.49 10.68 16.19
C LEU A 32 -5.09 12.17 16.19
N GLN A 33 -5.61 12.94 17.16
CA GLN A 33 -5.41 14.37 17.34
C GLN A 33 -4.11 14.65 18.12
N GLN A 34 -3.55 15.85 17.96
CA GLN A 34 -2.38 16.28 18.73
C GLN A 34 -2.83 16.73 20.12
N GLY A 35 -2.67 15.88 21.13
CA GLY A 35 -3.03 16.14 22.53
C GLY A 35 -2.23 15.27 23.50
N ALA A 36 -2.43 15.47 24.81
CA ALA A 36 -1.71 14.73 25.86
C ALA A 36 -1.91 13.20 25.78
N ASP A 37 -3.07 12.76 25.29
CA ASP A 37 -3.43 11.33 25.17
C ASP A 37 -3.10 10.72 23.78
N ALA A 38 -2.51 11.49 22.86
CA ALA A 38 -2.24 11.05 21.49
C ALA A 38 -1.36 9.80 21.41
N ILE A 39 -0.47 9.60 22.38
CA ILE A 39 0.37 8.39 22.46
C ILE A 39 -0.48 7.17 22.78
N GLY A 40 -1.42 7.29 23.74
CA GLY A 40 -2.32 6.21 24.12
C GLY A 40 -3.23 5.79 22.96
N GLU A 41 -3.84 6.77 22.30
CA GLU A 41 -4.71 6.54 21.13
C GLU A 41 -3.96 5.89 19.97
N MET A 42 -2.71 6.31 19.70
CA MET A 42 -1.87 5.68 18.68
C MET A 42 -1.54 4.22 19.02
N LEU A 43 -1.25 3.91 20.29
CA LEU A 43 -0.95 2.56 20.74
C LEU A 43 -2.19 1.65 20.67
N GLU A 44 -3.35 2.17 21.06
CA GLU A 44 -4.62 1.44 20.95
C GLU A 44 -4.98 1.17 19.49
N CYS A 45 -4.82 2.19 18.63
CA CYS A 45 -5.03 2.06 17.19
C CYS A 45 -4.10 1.01 16.58
N GLU A 46 -2.82 1.00 16.95
CA GLU A 46 -1.86 -0.02 16.50
C GLU A 46 -2.24 -1.43 16.97
N SER A 47 -2.58 -1.58 18.24
CA SER A 47 -2.98 -2.87 18.82
C SER A 47 -4.24 -3.43 18.14
N THR A 48 -5.25 -2.58 17.94
CA THR A 48 -6.52 -2.94 17.30
C THR A 48 -6.31 -3.28 15.82
N SER A 49 -5.53 -2.46 15.10
CA SER A 49 -5.21 -2.70 13.69
C SER A 49 -4.44 -4.00 13.50
N ARG A 50 -3.44 -4.24 14.35
CA ARG A 50 -2.66 -5.49 14.34
C ARG A 50 -3.57 -6.70 14.58
N ARG A 51 -4.44 -6.64 15.60
CA ARG A 51 -5.35 -7.74 15.91
C ARG A 51 -6.33 -8.01 14.78
N ALA A 52 -6.91 -6.97 14.18
CA ALA A 52 -7.80 -7.11 13.04
C ALA A 52 -7.11 -7.79 11.85
N LEU A 53 -5.86 -7.42 11.56
CA LEU A 53 -5.07 -8.03 10.50
C LEU A 53 -4.73 -9.50 10.80
N LEU A 54 -4.30 -9.82 12.02
CA LEU A 54 -3.98 -11.21 12.42
C LEU A 54 -5.21 -12.12 12.45
N ASN A 55 -6.36 -11.60 12.89
CA ASN A 55 -7.60 -12.36 12.85
C ASN A 55 -8.02 -12.64 11.41
N ALA A 56 -7.92 -11.64 10.53
CA ALA A 56 -8.23 -11.83 9.12
C ALA A 56 -7.31 -12.85 8.44
N THR A 57 -6.04 -12.96 8.82
CA THR A 57 -5.14 -14.00 8.30
C THR A 57 -5.53 -15.41 8.75
N MET A 58 -6.30 -15.57 9.83
CA MET A 58 -6.84 -16.90 10.19
C MET A 58 -7.81 -17.41 9.12
N ASP A 59 -8.54 -16.50 8.46
CA ASP A 59 -9.51 -16.85 7.43
C ASP A 59 -8.87 -16.94 6.04
N VAL A 60 -7.96 -16.02 5.71
CA VAL A 60 -7.40 -15.89 4.34
C VAL A 60 -5.97 -16.45 4.20
N GLY A 61 -5.37 -16.93 5.28
CA GLY A 61 -3.98 -17.41 5.33
C GLY A 61 -2.97 -16.26 5.38
N ALA A 62 -2.68 -15.65 4.23
CA ALA A 62 -1.70 -14.57 4.14
C ALA A 62 -2.09 -13.52 3.09
N PHE A 63 -1.72 -12.26 3.34
CA PHE A 63 -1.99 -11.18 2.41
C PHE A 63 -0.93 -11.13 1.30
N HIS A 64 -1.39 -11.05 0.04
CA HIS A 64 -0.53 -10.86 -1.12
C HIS A 64 -0.28 -9.38 -1.45
N GLY A 65 -1.02 -8.49 -0.80
CA GLY A 65 -0.77 -7.06 -0.96
C GLY A 65 -1.70 -6.16 -0.16
N MET A 66 -1.36 -4.88 -0.24
CA MET A 66 -2.07 -3.80 0.42
C MET A 66 -2.35 -2.67 -0.57
N ILE A 67 -3.57 -2.15 -0.54
CA ILE A 67 -3.96 -0.95 -1.29
C ILE A 67 -4.25 0.15 -0.28
N ILE A 68 -3.60 1.31 -0.43
CA ILE A 68 -3.86 2.51 0.36
C ILE A 68 -4.87 3.35 -0.40
N ASP A 69 -6.04 3.57 0.19
CA ASP A 69 -7.10 4.37 -0.42
C ASP A 69 -6.75 5.88 -0.42
N PRO A 70 -7.24 6.67 -1.39
CA PRO A 70 -7.11 8.14 -1.40
C PRO A 70 -7.57 8.83 -0.11
N HIS A 71 -8.52 8.24 0.63
CA HIS A 71 -9.06 8.80 1.86
C HIS A 71 -8.36 8.27 3.12
N ALA A 72 -7.40 7.33 2.98
CA ALA A 72 -6.60 6.87 4.10
C ALA A 72 -5.85 8.03 4.77
N THR A 73 -5.83 8.05 6.09
CA THR A 73 -5.21 9.14 6.85
C THR A 73 -3.71 8.92 7.05
N ARG A 74 -2.93 10.00 7.13
CA ARG A 74 -1.49 9.95 7.42
C ARG A 74 -1.19 9.21 8.72
N SER A 75 -1.98 9.44 9.75
CA SER A 75 -1.79 8.82 11.06
C SER A 75 -1.95 7.30 10.97
N MET A 76 -2.92 6.82 10.19
CA MET A 76 -3.07 5.41 9.91
C MET A 76 -1.89 4.86 9.08
N GLY A 77 -1.37 5.63 8.12
CA GLY A 77 -0.13 5.30 7.42
C GLY A 77 1.06 5.07 8.36
N LYS A 78 1.20 5.85 9.42
CA LYS A 78 2.24 5.64 10.46
C LYS A 78 2.03 4.34 11.23
N VAL A 79 0.80 4.04 11.62
CA VAL A 79 0.44 2.80 12.33
C VAL A 79 0.78 1.58 11.47
N VAL A 80 0.29 1.58 10.23
CA VAL A 80 0.57 0.48 9.29
C VAL A 80 2.06 0.34 9.01
N HIS A 81 2.78 1.46 8.83
CA HIS A 81 4.23 1.40 8.66
C HIS A 81 4.92 0.71 9.84
N LYS A 82 4.51 1.02 11.09
CA LYS A 82 5.08 0.40 12.28
C LYS A 82 4.80 -1.11 12.34
N ILE A 83 3.58 -1.53 11.98
CA ILE A 83 3.21 -2.95 11.84
C ILE A 83 4.10 -3.63 10.79
N LEU A 84 4.22 -3.03 9.60
CA LEU A 84 5.01 -3.59 8.49
C LEU A 84 6.52 -3.59 8.75
N ASN A 85 7.03 -2.69 9.57
CA ASN A 85 8.44 -2.62 9.91
C ASN A 85 8.86 -3.77 10.86
N SER A 86 7.92 -4.38 11.58
CA SER A 86 8.19 -5.58 12.37
C SER A 86 8.33 -6.79 11.46
N THR A 87 9.55 -7.35 11.36
CA THR A 87 9.82 -8.55 10.55
C THR A 87 8.96 -9.75 10.95
N LEU A 88 8.70 -9.93 12.26
CA LEU A 88 7.85 -11.02 12.75
C LEU A 88 6.41 -10.84 12.26
N LEU A 89 5.82 -9.67 12.51
CA LEU A 89 4.43 -9.41 12.10
C LEU A 89 4.27 -9.44 10.60
N ARG A 90 5.25 -8.92 9.85
CA ARG A 90 5.20 -8.96 8.39
C ARG A 90 5.16 -10.39 7.86
N LYS A 91 5.93 -11.32 8.45
CA LYS A 91 5.89 -12.75 8.09
C LYS A 91 4.59 -13.45 8.50
N GLU A 92 3.97 -13.03 9.60
CA GLU A 92 2.65 -13.54 10.01
C GLU A 92 1.53 -13.01 9.10
N LEU A 93 1.67 -11.79 8.59
CA LEU A 93 0.60 -11.10 7.86
C LEU A 93 0.67 -11.28 6.34
N PHE A 94 1.86 -11.27 5.76
CA PHE A 94 2.06 -11.23 4.31
C PHE A 94 2.73 -12.50 3.80
N ALA A 95 2.38 -12.87 2.57
CA ALA A 95 3.10 -13.91 1.85
C ALA A 95 4.57 -13.49 1.62
N ASP A 96 5.42 -14.47 1.31
CA ASP A 96 6.85 -14.25 1.02
C ASP A 96 7.09 -13.24 -0.12
N SER A 97 6.11 -13.10 -1.01
CA SER A 97 6.05 -12.01 -1.96
C SER A 97 4.76 -11.22 -1.76
N PHE A 98 4.87 -9.89 -1.68
CA PHE A 98 3.71 -9.01 -1.55
C PHE A 98 3.93 -7.66 -2.21
N ALA A 99 2.83 -7.00 -2.56
CA ALA A 99 2.83 -5.68 -3.17
C ALA A 99 2.08 -4.64 -2.35
N VAL A 100 2.49 -3.38 -2.44
CA VAL A 100 1.75 -2.24 -1.89
C VAL A 100 1.46 -1.24 -3.00
N LEU A 101 0.23 -0.75 -3.04
CA LEU A 101 -0.30 0.19 -4.03
C LEU A 101 -0.79 1.43 -3.29
N ALA A 102 -0.39 2.61 -3.73
CA ALA A 102 -0.87 3.87 -3.15
C ALA A 102 -1.04 4.95 -4.24
N PRO A 103 -2.20 5.62 -4.34
CA PRO A 103 -2.34 6.80 -5.18
C PRO A 103 -1.47 7.91 -4.59
N ILE A 104 -0.83 8.68 -5.45
CA ILE A 104 0.01 9.81 -5.06
C ILE A 104 -0.47 11.03 -5.84
N PHE A 105 -0.90 12.05 -5.09
CA PHE A 105 -1.42 13.29 -5.66
C PHE A 105 -0.33 14.35 -5.55
N ASN A 106 0.00 15.02 -6.67
CA ASN A 106 1.03 16.06 -6.67
C ASN A 106 0.61 17.31 -5.90
N ASP A 107 -0.71 17.56 -5.82
CA ASP A 107 -1.28 18.72 -5.13
C ASP A 107 -1.63 18.42 -3.67
N GLU A 108 -1.24 17.25 -3.14
CA GLU A 108 -1.46 16.96 -1.72
C GLU A 108 -0.56 17.85 -0.85
N PRO A 109 -1.13 18.59 0.13
CA PRO A 109 -0.34 19.46 1.01
C PRO A 109 0.78 18.73 1.77
N ASP A 110 0.62 17.42 1.96
CA ASP A 110 1.57 16.53 2.61
C ASP A 110 1.64 15.21 1.83
N PRO A 111 2.66 14.99 0.98
CA PRO A 111 2.77 13.80 0.12
C PRO A 111 3.22 12.56 0.92
N TRP A 112 2.59 12.32 2.07
CA TRP A 112 3.00 11.30 3.04
C TRP A 112 2.98 9.90 2.45
N ARG A 113 2.12 9.61 1.46
CA ARG A 113 2.07 8.32 0.77
C ARG A 113 3.37 8.05 0.02
N ASN A 114 3.93 9.06 -0.64
CA ASN A 114 5.23 8.94 -1.30
C ASN A 114 6.33 8.63 -0.29
N THR A 115 6.34 9.35 0.85
CA THR A 115 7.29 9.06 1.94
C THR A 115 7.09 7.68 2.53
N PHE A 116 5.84 7.22 2.68
CA PHE A 116 5.53 5.88 3.16
C PHE A 116 6.10 4.80 2.24
N MET A 117 5.91 4.93 0.93
CA MET A 117 6.45 3.97 -0.06
C MET A 117 7.98 3.91 -0.04
N GLU A 118 8.65 5.07 0.04
CA GLU A 118 10.11 5.12 0.15
C GLU A 118 10.63 4.51 1.46
N ARG A 119 9.89 4.70 2.57
CA ARG A 119 10.24 4.05 3.83
C ARG A 119 10.05 2.54 3.78
N LEU A 120 9.00 2.04 3.15
CA LEU A 120 8.85 0.60 2.91
C LEU A 120 10.04 0.05 2.11
N ARG A 121 10.41 0.75 1.03
CA ARG A 121 11.56 0.39 0.18
C ARG A 121 12.88 0.28 0.93
N THR A 122 13.09 1.13 1.93
CA THR A 122 14.37 1.21 2.66
C THR A 122 14.39 0.40 3.95
N SER A 123 13.23 0.14 4.56
CA SER A 123 13.13 -0.60 5.83
C SER A 123 12.95 -2.10 5.67
N ILE A 124 12.37 -2.55 4.55
CA ILE A 124 12.08 -3.95 4.32
C ILE A 124 13.31 -4.64 3.74
N VAL A 125 13.95 -5.49 4.55
CA VAL A 125 15.05 -6.36 4.13
C VAL A 125 14.47 -7.59 3.42
N TYR A 126 14.06 -7.41 2.16
CA TYR A 126 13.72 -8.49 1.24
C TYR A 126 14.65 -8.44 0.03
N ASN A 127 14.78 -9.55 -0.69
CA ASN A 127 15.47 -9.59 -1.96
C ASN A 127 14.63 -10.44 -2.95
N PRO A 128 14.15 -9.86 -4.06
CA PRO A 128 14.31 -8.47 -4.48
C PRO A 128 13.30 -7.52 -3.84
N VAL A 129 13.61 -6.22 -3.86
CA VAL A 129 12.69 -5.13 -3.54
C VAL A 129 12.60 -4.20 -4.74
N HIS A 130 11.37 -3.88 -5.14
CA HIS A 130 11.07 -3.05 -6.29
C HIS A 130 10.14 -1.91 -5.93
N HIS A 131 10.37 -0.76 -6.54
CA HIS A 131 9.52 0.41 -6.44
C HIS A 131 9.44 1.10 -7.80
N VAL A 132 8.22 1.37 -8.27
CA VAL A 132 7.95 2.14 -9.47
C VAL A 132 6.77 3.08 -9.25
N ASP A 133 6.85 4.25 -9.85
CA ASP A 133 5.72 5.14 -10.04
C ASP A 133 5.06 4.84 -11.37
N ALA A 134 3.75 4.59 -11.35
CA ALA A 134 2.93 4.44 -12.53
C ALA A 134 2.10 5.71 -12.74
N PHE A 135 2.10 6.22 -13.97
CA PHE A 135 1.34 7.38 -14.40
C PHE A 135 0.32 6.93 -15.43
N VAL A 136 -0.94 7.32 -15.24
CA VAL A 136 -2.03 6.99 -16.17
C VAL A 136 -2.38 8.19 -17.03
N GLY A 137 -2.39 7.97 -18.34
CA GLY A 137 -2.71 8.98 -19.34
C GLY A 137 -1.49 9.77 -19.79
N ASN A 138 -1.74 10.96 -20.35
CA ASN A 138 -0.70 11.87 -20.82
C ASN A 138 -0.30 12.92 -19.78
N SER A 139 -1.04 13.04 -18.66
CA SER A 139 -0.70 13.96 -17.59
C SER A 139 0.02 13.26 -16.44
N SER A 140 0.83 14.02 -15.72
CA SER A 140 1.50 13.60 -14.48
C SER A 140 0.57 13.63 -13.27
N ASP A 141 -0.71 13.99 -13.46
CA ASP A 141 -1.63 14.36 -12.39
C ASP A 141 -2.09 13.13 -11.60
N TRP A 142 -2.16 11.98 -12.26
CA TRP A 142 -2.49 10.71 -11.62
C TRP A 142 -1.26 9.81 -11.55
N ARG A 143 -0.62 9.81 -10.39
CA ARG A 143 0.51 8.96 -10.06
C ARG A 143 0.07 7.89 -9.05
N MET A 144 0.59 6.69 -9.22
CA MET A 144 0.40 5.57 -8.30
C MET A 144 1.75 4.97 -7.96
N GLY A 145 2.09 4.92 -6.67
CA GLY A 145 3.27 4.21 -6.19
C GLY A 145 2.98 2.72 -6.13
N LEU A 146 3.89 1.92 -6.69
CA LEU A 146 3.86 0.45 -6.66
C LEU A 146 5.13 -0.04 -5.98
N PHE A 147 4.98 -0.66 -4.82
CA PHE A 147 6.06 -1.36 -4.13
C PHE A 147 5.83 -2.86 -4.24
N SER A 148 6.92 -3.62 -4.39
CA SER A 148 6.88 -5.09 -4.32
C SER A 148 8.10 -5.62 -3.58
N ALA A 149 7.88 -6.60 -2.73
CA ALA A 149 8.93 -7.34 -2.04
C ALA A 149 8.84 -8.82 -2.42
N GLY A 150 9.99 -9.47 -2.62
CA GLY A 150 10.09 -10.91 -2.87
C GLY A 150 9.62 -11.39 -4.24
N ASP A 151 9.32 -10.48 -5.19
CA ASP A 151 8.85 -10.84 -6.54
C ASP A 151 9.95 -10.63 -7.60
N PRO A 152 10.67 -11.69 -8.01
CA PRO A 152 11.70 -11.59 -9.06
C PRO A 152 11.15 -11.31 -10.45
N LEU A 153 9.84 -11.48 -10.67
CA LEU A 153 9.19 -11.27 -11.96
C LEU A 153 8.40 -9.94 -12.01
N PHE A 154 8.59 -9.07 -11.02
CA PHE A 154 7.83 -7.84 -10.87
C PHE A 154 7.76 -6.99 -12.16
N TYR A 155 8.91 -6.67 -12.76
CA TYR A 155 8.94 -5.85 -13.98
C TYR A 155 8.30 -6.55 -15.18
N ALA A 156 8.47 -7.87 -15.32
CA ALA A 156 7.83 -8.65 -16.38
C ALA A 156 6.30 -8.66 -16.21
N ARG A 157 5.81 -8.82 -14.98
CA ARG A 157 4.37 -8.77 -14.65
C ARG A 157 3.78 -7.39 -14.91
N ILE A 158 4.48 -6.32 -14.52
CA ILE A 158 4.04 -4.95 -14.82
C ILE A 158 4.02 -4.68 -16.32
N ALA A 159 5.02 -5.12 -17.08
CA ALA A 159 5.04 -4.95 -18.53
C ALA A 159 3.82 -5.63 -19.18
N SER A 160 3.51 -6.88 -18.80
CA SER A 160 2.31 -7.57 -19.28
C SER A 160 1.00 -6.86 -18.88
N THR A 161 0.97 -6.27 -17.68
CA THR A 161 -0.21 -5.53 -17.18
C THR A 161 -0.40 -4.23 -17.94
N ARG A 162 0.69 -3.52 -18.25
CA ARG A 162 0.67 -2.32 -19.08
C ARG A 162 0.07 -2.60 -20.45
N GLU A 163 0.48 -3.67 -21.12
CA GLU A 163 -0.05 -4.04 -22.44
C GLU A 163 -1.55 -4.32 -22.39
N ARG A 164 -2.01 -5.06 -21.38
CA ARG A 164 -3.44 -5.32 -21.17
C ARG A 164 -4.24 -4.05 -20.89
N LEU A 165 -3.69 -3.13 -20.08
CA LEU A 165 -4.36 -1.87 -19.75
C LEU A 165 -4.47 -0.95 -20.97
N VAL A 166 -3.42 -0.86 -21.78
CA VAL A 166 -3.45 -0.11 -23.04
C VAL A 166 -4.53 -0.66 -23.97
N HIS A 167 -4.62 -1.99 -24.09
CA HIS A 167 -5.64 -2.63 -24.91
C HIS A 167 -7.07 -2.41 -24.39
N ARG A 168 -7.29 -2.42 -23.06
CA ARG A 168 -8.63 -2.33 -22.46
C ARG A 168 -9.14 -0.89 -22.31
N LEU A 169 -8.26 0.03 -21.96
CA LEU A 169 -8.65 1.39 -21.56
C LEU A 169 -8.29 2.45 -22.62
N GLY A 170 -7.50 2.09 -23.63
CA GLY A 170 -6.94 3.04 -24.59
C GLY A 170 -5.97 4.06 -23.95
N GLN A 171 -5.68 3.92 -22.66
CA GLN A 171 -4.84 4.82 -21.89
C GLN A 171 -3.41 4.28 -21.82
N ARG A 172 -2.44 5.18 -21.94
CA ARG A 172 -1.03 4.84 -21.77
C ARG A 172 -0.69 4.79 -20.28
N LEU A 173 -0.13 3.68 -19.83
CA LEU A 173 0.58 3.61 -18.56
C LEU A 173 2.04 3.93 -18.81
N LYS A 174 2.57 4.97 -18.17
CA LYS A 174 4.00 5.28 -18.14
C LYS A 174 4.56 4.86 -16.79
N LEU A 175 5.72 4.22 -16.79
CA LEU A 175 6.42 3.82 -15.58
C LEU A 175 7.64 4.73 -15.40
N ALA A 176 7.87 5.24 -14.20
CA ALA A 176 9.10 5.91 -13.81
C ALA A 176 9.65 5.30 -12.53
N GLY A 177 10.96 5.17 -12.45
CA GLY A 177 11.63 4.49 -11.33
C GLY A 177 12.03 3.05 -11.67
N GLY A 178 13.19 2.65 -11.13
CA GLY A 178 13.74 1.30 -11.24
C GLY A 178 15.21 1.22 -11.68
N LYS A 179 16.16 1.45 -10.77
CA LYS A 179 17.43 0.71 -10.69
C LYS A 179 17.90 0.62 -9.24
N SER A 180 17.87 -0.57 -8.68
CA SER A 180 18.75 -1.01 -7.58
C SER A 180 18.78 -2.53 -7.65
N GLY A 181 19.92 -3.06 -8.08
CA GLY A 181 20.10 -4.45 -8.48
C GLY A 181 20.89 -4.50 -9.77
N SER A 182 22.17 -4.13 -9.71
CA SER A 182 23.15 -4.63 -10.66
C SER A 182 23.13 -6.16 -10.56
N VAL A 183 22.59 -6.80 -11.59
CA VAL A 183 22.97 -8.18 -11.90
C VAL A 183 24.34 -8.06 -12.56
N SER A 184 25.38 -8.24 -11.75
CA SER A 184 26.70 -8.68 -12.20
C SER A 184 26.82 -10.17 -11.95
#